data_AF-A0A3C0X2N9-F1
#
_entry.id   AF-A0A3C0X2N9-F1
#
_cell.length_a   1.000
_cell.length_b   1.000
_cell.length_c   1.000
_cell.angle_alpha   90.00
_cell.angle_beta   90.00
_cell.angle_gamma   90.00
#
_symmetry.space_group_name_H-M   'P 1'
#
loop_
_entity.id
_entity.type
_entity.pdbx_description
1 polymer ?
#
loop_
_entity_poly.entity_id
_entity_poly.type
_entity_poly.pdbx_seq_one_letter_code
_entity_poly.pdbx_strand_id
1 'polypeptide(L)' 'MCPKGCNAKRDENENLTGFCKMPLQPRVARAALHFWEEPCISGKNGSGTVFFSGCNLNCVFCQN' A
#
# COMPACT_ATOMS: atom_id res chain seq x y z
N MET A 1 -3.92 -11.59 -9.21
CA MET A 1 -2.75 -12.24 -9.84
C MET A 1 -1.48 -11.50 -9.39
N CYS A 2 -0.40 -12.20 -9.03
CA CYS A 2 0.84 -11.58 -8.56
C CYS A 2 1.82 -11.38 -9.73
N PRO A 3 2.31 -10.15 -10.01
CA PRO A 3 3.19 -9.91 -11.16
C PRO A 3 4.58 -10.54 -11.01
N LYS A 4 4.98 -10.91 -9.79
CA LYS A 4 6.23 -11.65 -9.52
C LYS A 4 6.07 -13.17 -9.63
N GLY A 5 4.86 -13.68 -9.90
CA GLY A 5 4.61 -15.13 -10.03
C GLY A 5 4.95 -15.94 -8.77
N CYS A 6 4.87 -15.34 -7.57
CA CYS A 6 5.44 -15.95 -6.36
C CYS A 6 4.68 -17.17 -5.81
N ASN A 7 3.55 -17.56 -6.41
CA ASN A 7 2.71 -18.72 -6.04
C ASN A 7 2.32 -18.84 -4.55
N ALA A 8 2.50 -17.76 -3.79
CA ALA A 8 2.14 -17.62 -2.40
C ALA A 8 0.63 -17.81 -2.20
N LYS A 9 0.24 -18.73 -1.31
CA LYS A 9 -1.15 -18.86 -0.86
C LYS A 9 -1.51 -17.66 0.00
N ARG A 10 -2.40 -16.80 -0.48
CA ARG A 10 -2.91 -15.64 0.28
C ARG A 10 -4.21 -16.05 0.95
N ASP A 11 -4.17 -16.23 2.26
CA ASP A 11 -5.35 -16.46 3.09
C ASP A 11 -5.58 -15.28 4.04
N GLU A 12 -6.61 -15.39 4.87
CA GLU A 12 -7.05 -14.37 5.82
C GLU A 12 -6.07 -14.16 6.98
N ASN A 13 -5.22 -15.15 7.27
CA ASN A 13 -4.13 -15.01 8.23
C ASN A 13 -2.90 -14.43 7.50
N GLU A 14 -2.05 -13.70 8.21
CA GLU A 14 -0.89 -13.04 7.61
C GLU A 14 -0.04 -14.01 6.77
N ASN A 15 0.05 -13.77 5.47
CA ASN A 15 0.86 -14.60 4.59
C ASN A 15 2.32 -14.11 4.59
N LEU A 16 3.15 -14.74 5.41
CA LEU A 16 4.60 -14.52 5.43
C LEU A 16 5.33 -15.23 4.28
N THR A 17 4.64 -16.10 3.53
CA THR A 17 5.19 -16.95 2.47
C THR A 17 4.95 -16.34 1.09
N GLY A 18 5.58 -15.20 0.81
CA GLY A 18 5.50 -14.56 -0.51
C GLY A 18 6.36 -13.31 -0.59
N PHE A 19 6.74 -12.90 -1.80
CA PHE A 19 7.66 -11.77 -1.96
C PHE A 19 7.15 -10.47 -1.30
N CYS A 20 5.86 -10.17 -1.44
CA CYS A 20 5.25 -8.99 -0.85
C CYS A 20 4.79 -9.18 0.60
N LYS A 21 4.81 -10.42 1.14
CA LYS A 21 4.34 -10.78 2.49
C LYS A 21 2.93 -10.25 2.85
N MET A 22 2.05 -10.14 1.85
CA MET A 22 0.71 -9.58 2.03
C MET A 22 -0.34 -10.69 2.22
N PRO A 23 -1.27 -10.53 3.17
CA PRO A 23 -2.43 -11.41 3.31
C PRO A 23 -3.42 -11.24 2.15
N LEU A 24 -4.56 -11.94 2.23
CA LEU A 24 -5.64 -11.84 1.25
C LEU A 24 -6.20 -10.41 1.16
N GLN A 25 -6.37 -9.72 2.29
CA GLN A 25 -6.90 -8.37 2.33
C GLN A 25 -5.79 -7.30 2.27
N PRO A 26 -6.05 -6.12 1.68
CA PRO A 26 -5.12 -5.00 1.73
C PRO A 26 -4.85 -4.54 3.17
N ARG A 27 -3.61 -4.13 3.44
CA ARG A 27 -3.21 -3.58 4.74
C ARG A 27 -2.98 -2.08 4.64
N VAL A 28 -3.78 -1.32 5.38
CA VAL A 28 -3.58 0.13 5.55
C VAL A 28 -2.42 0.34 6.51
N ALA A 29 -1.42 1.09 6.06
CA ALA A 29 -0.28 1.52 6.86
C ALA A 29 -0.57 2.83 7.60
N ARG A 30 -1.30 3.75 6.96
CA ARG A 30 -1.66 5.05 7.54
C ARG A 30 -2.90 5.64 6.86
N ALA A 31 -3.75 6.28 7.65
CA ALA A 31 -4.80 7.17 7.16
C ALA A 31 -4.62 8.54 7.83
N ALA A 32 -4.52 9.61 7.05
CA ALA A 32 -4.29 10.95 7.59
C ALA A 32 -4.85 12.04 6.66
N LEU A 33 -5.09 13.22 7.23
CA LEU A 33 -5.33 14.43 6.46
C LEU A 33 -4.02 14.90 5.83
N HIS A 34 -4.09 15.30 4.57
CA HIS A 34 -2.99 15.73 3.75
C HIS A 34 -3.34 17.09 3.14
N PHE A 35 -2.79 18.15 3.73
CA PHE A 35 -3.13 19.52 3.38
C PHE A 35 -2.22 20.14 2.31
N TRP A 36 -1.17 19.44 1.91
CA TRP A 36 -0.09 19.95 1.05
C TRP A 36 -0.12 19.37 -0.37
N GLU A 37 -1.21 18.71 -0.75
CA GLU A 37 -1.45 18.30 -2.13
C GLU A 37 -1.81 19.52 -3.01
N GLU A 38 -1.75 19.38 -4.33
CA GLU A 38 -1.96 20.48 -5.26
C GLU A 38 -3.35 21.13 -5.08
N PRO A 39 -3.42 22.49 -5.07
CA PRO A 39 -4.65 23.20 -4.75
C PRO A 39 -5.87 22.85 -5.60
N CYS A 40 -5.65 22.44 -6.86
CA CYS A 40 -6.73 22.06 -7.77
C CYS A 40 -7.44 20.76 -7.35
N ILE A 41 -6.81 19.91 -6.53
CA ILE A 41 -7.34 18.61 -6.10
C ILE A 41 -7.76 18.64 -4.63
N SER A 42 -7.04 19.39 -3.80
CA SER A 42 -7.30 19.45 -2.35
C SER A 42 -8.52 20.30 -1.95
N GLY A 43 -9.04 21.11 -2.88
CA GLY A 43 -10.18 21.98 -2.61
C GLY A 43 -9.95 22.88 -1.39
N LYS A 44 -10.99 23.09 -0.57
CA LYS A 44 -10.92 24.02 0.58
C LYS A 44 -10.50 23.37 1.90
N ASN A 45 -10.58 22.04 2.01
CA ASN A 45 -10.43 21.32 3.28
C ASN A 45 -9.20 20.40 3.31
N GLY A 46 -8.32 20.49 2.32
CA GLY A 46 -7.25 19.51 2.12
C GLY A 46 -7.80 18.20 1.53
N SER A 47 -6.91 17.22 1.37
CA SER A 47 -7.29 15.87 0.98
C SER A 47 -7.09 14.88 2.12
N GLY A 48 -7.75 13.72 2.01
CA GLY A 48 -7.45 12.57 2.84
C GLY A 48 -6.53 11.61 2.09
N THR A 49 -5.52 11.06 2.76
CA THR A 49 -4.64 10.06 2.17
C THR A 49 -4.68 8.77 2.97
N VAL A 50 -4.83 7.66 2.26
CA VAL A 50 -4.72 6.30 2.80
C VAL A 50 -3.52 5.64 2.14
N PHE A 51 -2.49 5.38 2.93
CA PHE A 51 -1.29 4.67 2.51
C PHE A 51 -1.46 3.18 2.75
N PHE A 52 -1.22 2.38 1.72
CA PHE A 52 -1.20 0.93 1.79
C PHE A 52 0.24 0.41 1.89
N SER A 53 0.40 -0.76 2.50
CA SER A 53 1.69 -1.47 2.57
C SER A 53 1.70 -2.69 1.65
N GLY A 54 2.89 -3.29 1.46
CA GLY A 54 3.05 -4.51 0.68
C GLY A 54 3.47 -4.31 -0.77
N CYS A 55 4.18 -3.22 -1.08
CA CYS A 55 4.74 -2.98 -2.40
C CYS A 55 5.62 -4.16 -2.84
N ASN A 56 5.35 -4.70 -4.02
CA ASN A 56 6.05 -5.86 -4.58
C ASN A 56 7.21 -5.48 -5.53
N LEU A 57 7.60 -4.20 -5.56
CA LEU A 57 8.68 -3.70 -6.42
C LEU A 57 10.07 -3.81 -5.77
N ASN A 58 10.15 -3.71 -4.43
CA ASN A 58 11.39 -3.74 -3.64
C ASN A 58 12.48 -2.77 -4.16
N CYS A 59 12.08 -1.51 -4.37
CA CYS A 59 12.97 -0.49 -4.92
C CYS A 59 14.05 -0.07 -3.92
N VAL A 60 15.29 0.12 -4.37
CA VAL A 60 16.40 0.62 -3.51
C VAL A 60 16.19 2.06 -3.03
N PHE A 61 15.29 2.80 -3.67
CA PHE A 61 14.90 4.17 -3.36
C PHE A 61 13.48 4.24 -2.76
N CYS A 62 12.96 3.14 -2.23
CA CYS A 62 11.61 3.11 -1.67
C CYS A 62 11.50 4.07 -0.48
N GLN A 63 10.49 4.94 -0.53
CA GLN A 63 10.15 5.86 0.56
C GLN A 63 9.07 5.29 1.49
N ASN A 64 8.72 4.00 1.32
CA ASN A 64 7.58 3.34 1.95
C ASN A 64 7.93 1.93 2.43
#